data_AF-A0A3P7TKJ5-F1
#
_entry.id   AF-A0A3P7TKJ5-F1
#
_cell.length_a   1.000
_cell.length_b   1.000
_cell.length_c   1.000
_cell.angle_alpha   90.00
_cell.angle_beta   90.00
_cell.angle_gamma   90.00
#
_symmetry.space_group_name_H-M   'P 1'
#
loop_
_entity.id
_entity.type
_entity.pdbx_description
1 polymer ?
#
loop_
_entity_poly.entity_id
_entity_poly.type
_entity_poly.pdbx_seq_one_letter_code
_entity_poly.pdbx_strand_id
1 'polypeptide(L)'
;MFSVACAALSATNFTFDDKQTHHLSAVVPSLEAYPVRLQVRIPRMITTSGWTRRRPAQVWIVNSRTVARTTIAHSEHFFGTRTLHAELHARPSPHLPLLRAMDRFGRVLHGISSVDICVTLDRPTAGTDPVFELLAEERLFADLHSSIRCQANTILDWVYGTACPPRTLAIEDADPTDSPSSVRFRGSRLHLRNDQRRAVNMGLAGLPLLAIQAAYGSGKTVTGAFLAALLAERQSFVIVTATTNVACAQFTDPRTSILRLDDYSHLAVLRFVADSALADGVPTTKVDLHTVLKTLTDLYSDRMQERERERCQHYIKRRRLLEILLFHHDACLHLSDEDREM
;
A
#
# COMPACT_ATOMS: atom_id res chain seq x y z
N MET A 1 13.00 -22.40 -0.83
CA MET A 1 13.92 -21.64 -1.71
C MET A 1 13.37 -20.27 -2.03
N PHE A 2 12.14 -20.14 -2.54
CA PHE A 2 11.51 -18.84 -2.84
C PHE A 2 11.40 -17.91 -1.61
N SER A 3 10.86 -18.39 -0.49
CA SER A 3 10.80 -17.61 0.76
C SER A 3 12.19 -17.19 1.27
N VAL A 4 13.19 -18.06 1.14
CA VAL A 4 14.59 -17.78 1.51
C VAL A 4 15.20 -16.70 0.60
N ALA A 5 14.93 -16.74 -0.71
CA ALA A 5 15.37 -15.72 -1.65
C ALA A 5 14.66 -14.37 -1.38
N CYS A 6 13.35 -14.40 -1.08
CA CYS A 6 12.59 -13.22 -0.68
C CYS A 6 13.13 -12.61 0.64
N ALA A 7 13.44 -13.46 1.62
CA ALA A 7 14.05 -13.03 2.88
C ALA A 7 15.44 -12.42 2.67
N ALA A 8 16.26 -13.01 1.80
CA ALA A 8 17.58 -12.49 1.46
C ALA A 8 17.49 -11.12 0.74
N LEU A 9 16.57 -10.99 -0.23
CA LEU A 9 16.31 -9.74 -0.94
C LEU A 9 15.78 -8.65 -0.01
N SER A 10 14.88 -8.99 0.91
CA SER A 10 14.41 -8.08 1.96
C SER A 10 15.55 -7.64 2.87
N ALA A 11 16.41 -8.57 3.31
CA ALA A 11 17.57 -8.25 4.14
C ALA A 11 18.59 -7.34 3.44
N THR A 12 18.81 -7.49 2.13
CA THR A 12 19.69 -6.59 1.36
C THR A 12 19.19 -5.15 1.35
N ASN A 13 17.87 -4.92 1.32
CA ASN A 13 17.29 -3.57 1.33
C ASN A 13 17.61 -2.79 2.63
N PHE A 14 17.90 -3.48 3.72
CA PHE A 14 18.16 -2.88 5.04
C PHE A 14 19.60 -3.08 5.53
N THR A 15 20.49 -3.58 4.66
CA THR A 15 21.87 -3.88 5.06
C THR A 15 22.64 -2.62 5.46
N PHE A 16 22.29 -1.47 4.87
CA PHE A 16 22.90 -0.17 5.13
C PHE A 16 22.07 0.73 6.06
N ASP A 17 20.96 0.22 6.61
CA ASP A 17 20.19 0.95 7.61
C ASP A 17 21.00 1.05 8.92
N ASP A 18 20.81 2.16 9.62
CA ASP A 18 21.36 2.36 10.95
C ASP A 18 20.69 1.41 11.96
N LYS A 19 21.51 0.55 12.56
CA LYS A 19 21.08 -0.47 13.54
C LYS A 19 21.33 -0.02 14.98
N GLN A 20 21.90 1.17 15.18
CA GLN A 20 22.23 1.66 16.50
C GLN A 20 21.02 2.30 17.18
N THR A 21 20.96 2.10 18.49
CA THR A 21 20.09 2.86 19.37
C THR A 21 20.82 4.12 19.80
N HIS A 22 20.20 5.28 19.58
CA HIS A 22 20.78 6.57 19.93
C HIS A 22 20.12 7.13 21.19
N HIS A 23 20.92 7.42 22.22
CA HIS A 23 20.48 8.15 23.41
C HIS A 23 20.72 9.66 23.21
N LEU A 24 19.64 10.45 23.20
CA LEU A 24 19.63 11.84 22.73
C LEU A 24 18.73 12.70 23.61
N SER A 25 18.99 14.01 23.63
CA SER A 25 18.03 15.01 24.12
C SER A 25 17.19 15.51 22.95
N ALA A 26 15.90 15.18 22.94
CA ALA A 26 14.95 15.65 21.93
C ALA A 26 14.36 17.01 22.33
N VAL A 27 14.21 17.91 21.37
CA VAL A 27 13.47 19.16 21.54
C VAL A 27 12.00 18.92 21.22
N VAL A 28 11.13 19.51 22.03
CA VAL A 28 9.67 19.42 21.92
C VAL A 28 9.15 20.79 21.48
N PRO A 29 8.81 20.99 20.20
CA PRO A 29 8.42 22.31 19.70
C PRO A 29 7.12 22.83 20.33
N SER A 30 6.17 21.94 20.58
CA SER A 30 4.91 22.25 21.26
C SER A 30 4.33 21.00 21.91
N LEU A 31 3.87 21.13 23.15
CA LEU A 31 3.10 20.08 23.86
C LEU A 31 1.64 20.02 23.40
N GLU A 32 1.18 21.04 22.68
CA GLU A 32 -0.17 21.12 22.13
C GLU A 32 -0.24 20.56 20.70
N ALA A 33 0.89 20.24 20.07
CA ALA A 33 0.88 19.68 18.73
C ALA A 33 0.29 18.26 18.72
N TYR A 34 -0.59 17.99 17.76
CA TYR A 34 -1.02 16.63 17.43
C TYR A 34 -0.59 16.28 15.99
N PRO A 35 0.04 15.11 15.76
CA PRO A 35 0.66 14.28 16.78
C PRO A 35 1.85 15.01 17.44
N VAL A 36 2.31 14.48 18.59
CA VAL A 36 3.52 14.97 19.27
C VAL A 36 4.69 14.98 18.28
N ARG A 37 5.43 16.09 18.27
CA ARG A 37 6.61 16.29 17.43
C ARG A 37 7.87 16.31 18.30
N LEU A 38 8.88 15.57 17.87
CA LEU A 38 10.20 15.53 18.52
C LEU A 38 11.26 15.87 17.48
N GLN A 39 12.10 16.85 17.80
CA GLN A 39 13.26 17.19 16.97
C GLN A 39 14.51 16.60 17.60
N VAL A 40 15.24 15.80 16.84
CA VAL A 40 16.44 15.08 17.30
C VAL A 40 17.65 15.43 16.44
N ARG A 41 18.82 15.42 17.07
CA ARG A 41 20.12 15.61 16.42
C ARG A 41 20.98 14.39 16.70
N ILE A 42 21.25 13.60 15.67
CA ILE A 42 22.01 12.36 15.77
C ILE A 42 23.46 12.65 15.34
N PRO A 43 24.43 12.67 16.28
CA PRO A 43 25.81 12.98 15.96
C PRO A 43 26.51 11.79 15.30
N ARG A 44 27.66 12.05 14.66
CA ARG A 44 28.54 11.03 14.05
C ARG A 44 27.89 10.23 12.91
N MET A 45 26.88 10.80 12.27
CA MET A 45 26.25 10.22 11.09
C MET A 45 27.05 10.57 9.83
N ILE A 46 27.48 9.57 9.07
CA ILE A 46 28.22 9.76 7.80
C ILE A 46 27.26 10.03 6.65
N THR A 47 26.07 9.40 6.69
CA THR A 47 24.96 9.57 5.74
C THR A 47 23.64 9.52 6.51
N THR A 48 22.51 9.58 5.79
CA THR A 48 21.18 9.36 6.39
C THR A 48 20.95 7.92 6.87
N SER A 49 21.62 6.90 6.30
CA SER A 49 21.60 5.51 6.79
C SER A 49 20.20 4.98 7.17
N GLY A 50 19.21 5.12 6.28
CA GLY A 50 17.84 4.64 6.52
C GLY A 50 16.92 5.61 7.27
N TRP A 51 17.45 6.71 7.83
CA TRP A 51 16.66 7.79 8.43
C TRP A 51 16.02 8.67 7.36
N THR A 52 15.05 8.12 6.65
CA THR A 52 14.35 8.80 5.55
C THR A 52 12.89 9.05 5.90
N ARG A 53 12.27 10.02 5.21
CA ARG A 53 10.85 10.36 5.39
C ARG A 53 9.96 9.11 5.36
N ARG A 54 8.97 9.06 6.27
CA ARG A 54 8.03 7.97 6.57
C ARG A 54 8.63 6.68 7.12
N ARG A 55 9.94 6.60 7.35
CA ARG A 55 10.51 5.44 8.04
C ARG A 55 9.98 5.41 9.48
N PRO A 56 9.53 4.25 10.01
CA PRO A 56 9.12 4.17 11.39
C PRO A 56 10.35 4.11 12.29
N ALA A 57 10.19 4.65 13.49
CA ALA A 57 11.17 4.58 14.56
C ALA A 57 10.45 4.31 15.88
N GLN A 58 11.17 3.71 16.81
CA GLN A 58 10.71 3.52 18.18
C GLN A 58 11.44 4.53 19.06
N VAL A 59 10.67 5.27 19.84
CA VAL A 59 11.17 6.26 20.80
C VAL A 59 10.75 5.82 22.19
N TRP A 60 11.66 5.86 23.14
CA TRP A 60 11.36 5.68 24.55
C TRP A 60 11.91 6.85 25.35
N ILE A 61 11.11 7.29 26.33
CA ILE A 61 11.52 8.35 27.24
C ILE A 61 12.37 7.74 28.34
N VAL A 62 13.57 8.29 28.54
CA VAL A 62 14.51 7.83 29.56
C VAL A 62 13.84 7.99 30.93
N ASN A 63 14.01 6.98 31.79
CA ASN A 63 13.35 6.87 33.10
C ASN A 63 11.83 6.67 33.07
N SER A 64 11.24 6.46 31.88
CA SER A 64 9.82 6.10 31.72
C SER A 64 9.66 4.65 31.27
N ARG A 65 8.44 4.10 31.44
CA ARG A 65 8.00 2.85 30.80
C ARG A 65 7.31 3.09 29.45
N THR A 66 7.21 4.35 29.01
CA THR A 66 6.53 4.72 27.78
C THR A 66 7.43 4.49 26.57
N VAL A 67 6.97 3.65 25.66
CA VAL A 67 7.53 3.48 24.31
C VAL A 67 6.48 3.97 23.30
N ALA A 68 6.88 4.86 22.41
CA ALA A 68 6.06 5.38 21.34
C ALA A 68 6.60 4.94 19.98
N ARG A 69 5.68 4.55 19.10
CA ARG A 69 5.98 4.41 17.68
C ARG A 69 5.86 5.77 17.02
N THR A 70 6.93 6.18 16.35
CA THR A 70 7.02 7.44 15.60
C THR A 70 7.30 7.17 14.13
N THR A 71 7.09 8.16 13.28
CA THR A 71 7.51 8.17 11.88
C THR A 71 8.37 9.39 11.62
N ILE A 72 9.43 9.24 10.81
CA ILE A 72 10.28 10.35 10.40
C ILE A 72 9.50 11.26 9.45
N ALA A 73 9.18 12.46 9.88
CA ALA A 73 8.50 13.47 9.07
C ALA A 73 9.48 14.18 8.13
N HIS A 74 10.67 14.49 8.64
CA HIS A 74 11.73 15.16 7.92
C HIS A 74 13.10 14.68 8.40
N SER A 75 14.09 14.68 7.51
CA SER A 75 15.46 14.27 7.80
C SER A 75 16.42 15.07 6.93
N GLU A 76 17.40 15.73 7.54
CA GLU A 76 18.41 16.52 6.86
C GLU A 76 19.80 16.20 7.42
N HIS A 77 20.76 15.91 6.54
CA HIS A 77 22.12 15.56 6.93
C HIS A 77 23.06 16.74 6.72
N PHE A 78 23.79 17.09 7.77
CA PHE A 78 24.79 18.16 7.75
C PHE A 78 26.19 17.55 7.67
N PHE A 79 26.78 17.55 6.48
CA PHE A 79 28.09 16.97 6.22
C PHE A 79 29.21 17.60 7.06
N GLY A 80 29.20 18.93 7.23
CA GLY A 80 30.26 19.65 7.95
C GLY A 80 30.36 19.27 9.43
N THR A 81 29.22 18.99 10.07
CA THR A 81 29.15 18.60 11.49
C THR A 81 28.92 17.10 11.69
N ARG A 82 28.80 16.32 10.59
CA ARG A 82 28.43 14.90 10.59
C ARG A 82 27.24 14.61 11.50
N THR A 83 26.23 15.46 11.41
CA THR A 83 25.04 15.40 12.26
C THR A 83 23.81 15.26 11.38
N LEU A 84 22.94 14.32 11.72
CA LEU A 84 21.62 14.19 11.10
C LEU A 84 20.58 14.89 11.97
N HIS A 85 19.81 15.80 11.41
CA HIS A 85 18.62 16.36 12.05
C HIS A 85 17.41 15.59 11.56
N ALA A 86 16.59 15.11 12.48
CA ALA A 86 15.35 14.44 12.14
C ALA A 86 14.19 14.98 12.97
N GLU A 87 13.04 15.10 12.33
CA GLU A 87 11.78 15.39 12.98
C GLU A 87 10.95 14.10 13.02
N LEU A 88 10.57 13.69 14.23
CA LEU A 88 9.79 12.49 14.50
C LEU A 88 8.38 12.88 14.90
N HIS A 89 7.39 12.31 14.25
CA HIS A 89 5.98 12.49 14.59
C HIS A 89 5.48 11.22 15.27
N ALA A 90 4.88 11.35 16.45
CA ALA A 90 4.23 10.22 17.12
C ALA A 90 3.07 9.68 16.28
N ARG A 91 2.82 8.38 16.34
CA ARG A 91 1.55 7.84 15.83
C ARG A 91 0.40 8.29 16.75
N PRO A 92 -0.86 8.31 16.25
CA PRO A 92 -2.04 8.62 17.04
C PRO A 92 -2.15 7.84 18.36
N SER A 93 -1.90 6.53 18.34
CA SER A 93 -2.15 5.68 19.51
C SER A 93 -1.23 5.91 20.73
N PRO A 94 0.09 6.19 20.60
CA PRO A 94 0.93 6.53 21.75
C PRO A 94 0.91 8.01 22.17
N HIS A 95 0.08 8.89 21.59
CA HIS A 95 0.12 10.34 21.84
C HIS A 95 0.00 10.71 23.33
N LEU A 96 -1.09 10.29 24.00
CA LEU A 96 -1.34 10.63 25.41
C LEU A 96 -0.30 10.04 26.39
N PRO A 97 0.06 8.75 26.31
CA PRO A 97 1.13 8.20 27.14
C PRO A 97 2.47 8.92 26.95
N LEU A 98 2.76 9.37 25.72
CA LEU A 98 3.97 10.10 25.40
C LEU A 98 3.94 11.50 26.01
N LEU A 99 2.85 12.26 25.84
CA LEU A 99 2.70 13.58 26.47
C LEU A 99 2.83 13.52 27.99
N ARG A 100 2.16 12.58 28.66
CA ARG A 100 2.26 12.44 30.13
C ARG A 100 3.68 12.12 30.59
N ALA A 101 4.40 11.32 29.82
CA ALA A 101 5.80 11.02 30.13
C ALA A 101 6.71 12.23 29.85
N MET A 102 6.43 13.04 28.84
CA MET A 102 7.18 14.27 28.57
C MET A 102 6.93 15.34 29.63
N ASP A 103 5.70 15.48 30.10
CA ASP A 103 5.36 16.37 31.22
C ASP A 103 6.10 15.96 32.50
N ARG A 104 6.20 14.66 32.77
CA ARG A 104 6.83 14.12 33.98
C ARG A 104 8.36 14.09 33.96
N PHE A 105 8.96 13.78 32.81
CA PHE A 105 10.41 13.54 32.69
C PHE A 105 11.13 14.57 31.81
N GLY A 106 10.38 15.46 31.15
CA GLY A 106 10.91 16.56 30.37
C GLY A 106 11.51 17.66 31.25
N ARG A 107 12.31 18.50 30.61
CA ARG A 107 12.97 19.66 31.21
C ARG A 107 12.73 20.86 30.33
N VAL A 108 12.35 21.98 30.93
CA VAL A 108 12.23 23.26 30.24
C VAL A 108 13.46 24.09 30.57
N LEU A 109 14.29 24.36 29.59
CA LEU A 109 15.49 25.19 29.72
C LEU A 109 15.35 26.38 28.76
N HIS A 110 15.39 27.60 29.29
CA HIS A 110 15.26 28.83 28.50
C HIS A 110 14.00 28.89 27.61
N GLY A 111 12.88 28.34 28.09
CA GLY A 111 11.62 28.28 27.32
C GLY A 111 11.58 27.18 26.26
N ILE A 112 12.64 26.39 26.11
CA ILE A 112 12.69 25.24 25.21
C ILE A 112 12.39 23.97 26.02
N SER A 113 11.30 23.31 25.68
CA SER A 113 10.96 22.00 26.23
C SER A 113 11.84 20.92 25.60
N SER A 114 12.46 20.10 26.43
CA SER A 114 13.36 19.03 26.00
C SER A 114 13.11 17.76 26.82
N VAL A 115 13.43 16.60 26.26
CA VAL A 115 13.29 15.32 26.95
C VAL A 115 14.39 14.36 26.51
N ASP A 116 15.00 13.68 27.49
CA ASP A 116 15.97 12.62 27.21
C ASP A 116 15.24 11.38 26.69
N ILE A 117 15.65 10.90 25.52
CA ILE A 117 15.07 9.74 24.85
C ILE A 117 16.17 8.77 24.43
N CYS A 118 15.80 7.51 24.16
CA CYS A 118 16.51 6.81 23.09
C CYS A 118 15.59 6.47 21.93
N VAL A 119 16.19 6.45 20.75
CA VAL A 119 15.51 6.23 19.48
C VAL A 119 16.25 5.18 18.68
N THR A 120 15.49 4.30 18.03
CA THR A 120 16.02 3.30 17.09
C THR A 120 15.14 3.27 15.85
N LEU A 121 15.74 3.14 14.68
CA LEU A 121 15.00 2.87 13.45
C LEU A 121 14.25 1.55 13.60
N ASP A 122 12.96 1.57 13.30
CA ASP A 122 12.17 0.35 13.21
C ASP A 122 12.28 -0.23 11.80
N ARG A 123 11.80 -1.46 11.64
CA ARG A 123 11.55 -2.03 10.31
C ARG A 123 10.66 -1.07 9.53
N PRO A 124 10.90 -0.87 8.23
CA PRO A 124 10.03 -0.01 7.45
C PRO A 124 8.63 -0.58 7.53
N THR A 125 7.62 0.28 7.70
CA THR A 125 6.27 -0.12 7.34
C THR A 125 6.33 -0.41 5.85
N ALA A 126 6.13 -1.68 5.51
CA ALA A 126 5.75 -2.16 4.20
C ALA A 126 4.91 -1.11 3.44
N GLY A 127 5.60 -0.20 2.72
CA GLY A 127 5.01 0.56 1.64
C GLY A 127 4.74 -0.39 0.48
N THR A 128 4.29 0.10 -0.66
CA THR A 128 3.83 -0.68 -1.84
C THR A 128 4.80 -1.72 -2.43
N ASP A 129 5.95 -1.99 -1.81
CA ASP A 129 6.76 -3.17 -2.05
C ASP A 129 7.01 -4.01 -0.76
N PRO A 130 5.96 -4.51 -0.05
CA PRO A 130 6.12 -5.45 1.05
C PRO A 130 6.43 -6.86 0.56
N VAL A 131 6.35 -7.07 -0.75
CA VAL A 131 5.99 -8.37 -1.33
C VAL A 131 7.00 -9.39 -0.87
N PHE A 132 8.30 -9.10 -0.91
CA PHE A 132 9.30 -10.06 -0.45
C PHE A 132 9.29 -10.35 1.05
N GLU A 133 9.01 -9.37 1.92
CA GLU A 133 8.97 -9.60 3.36
C GLU A 133 7.70 -10.36 3.77
N LEU A 134 6.54 -9.98 3.23
CA LEU A 134 5.30 -10.73 3.40
C LEU A 134 5.42 -12.14 2.83
N LEU A 135 5.91 -12.30 1.60
CA LEU A 135 6.08 -13.61 0.98
C LEU A 135 7.14 -14.48 1.69
N ALA A 136 8.07 -13.86 2.44
CA ALA A 136 9.03 -14.58 3.26
C ALA A 136 8.43 -15.10 4.56
N GLU A 137 7.50 -14.35 5.17
CA GLU A 137 6.78 -14.75 6.39
C GLU A 137 5.61 -15.70 6.08
N GLU A 138 5.03 -15.60 4.89
CA GLU A 138 3.89 -16.41 4.46
C GLU A 138 4.27 -17.84 4.08
N ARG A 139 3.43 -18.79 4.50
CA ARG A 139 3.53 -20.19 4.09
C ARG A 139 2.84 -20.42 2.74
N LEU A 140 3.20 -19.64 1.72
CA LEU A 140 2.55 -19.60 0.40
C LEU A 140 2.41 -20.96 -0.30
N PHE A 141 3.29 -21.90 0.04
CA PHE A 141 3.33 -23.24 -0.54
C PHE A 141 2.98 -24.34 0.46
N ALA A 142 2.54 -24.02 1.68
CA ALA A 142 2.21 -25.05 2.67
C ALA A 142 1.08 -25.96 2.19
N ASP A 143 0.11 -25.42 1.45
CA ASP A 143 -1.01 -26.20 0.91
C ASP A 143 -0.74 -26.80 -0.47
N LEU A 144 0.45 -26.53 -1.03
CA LEU A 144 0.86 -27.03 -2.33
C LEU A 144 1.69 -28.29 -2.16
N HIS A 145 1.07 -29.43 -2.47
CA HIS A 145 1.71 -30.75 -2.37
C HIS A 145 1.86 -31.36 -3.75
N SER A 146 3.02 -31.92 -4.06
CA SER A 146 3.30 -32.56 -5.37
C SER A 146 2.33 -33.69 -5.74
N SER A 147 1.64 -34.27 -4.76
CA SER A 147 0.60 -35.28 -4.95
C SER A 147 -0.77 -34.73 -5.37
N ILE A 148 -1.02 -33.43 -5.17
CA ILE A 148 -2.30 -32.77 -5.51
C ILE A 148 -2.19 -32.20 -6.92
N ARG A 149 -3.03 -32.65 -7.85
CA ARG A 149 -3.12 -32.00 -9.17
C ARG A 149 -3.95 -30.72 -9.07
N CYS A 150 -3.27 -29.58 -8.94
CA CYS A 150 -3.88 -28.26 -9.06
C CYS A 150 -3.09 -27.40 -10.05
N GLN A 151 -3.73 -26.33 -10.55
CA GLN A 151 -3.09 -25.40 -11.50
C GLN A 151 -1.81 -24.78 -10.92
N ALA A 152 -1.81 -24.45 -9.62
CA ALA A 152 -0.64 -23.89 -8.95
C ALA A 152 0.57 -24.85 -8.96
N ASN A 153 0.37 -26.14 -8.67
CA ASN A 153 1.43 -27.13 -8.76
C ASN A 153 1.93 -27.31 -10.20
N THR A 154 1.01 -27.28 -11.17
CA THR A 154 1.36 -27.34 -12.60
C THR A 154 2.26 -26.16 -13.00
N ILE A 155 1.94 -24.95 -12.55
CA ILE A 155 2.75 -23.74 -12.80
C ILE A 155 4.11 -23.86 -12.11
N LEU A 156 4.17 -24.33 -10.86
CA LEU A 156 5.43 -24.49 -10.13
C LEU A 156 6.33 -25.53 -10.77
N ASP A 157 5.78 -26.66 -11.22
CA ASP A 157 6.53 -27.68 -11.94
C ASP A 157 7.08 -27.15 -13.28
N TRP A 158 6.35 -26.27 -13.96
CA TRP A 158 6.83 -25.62 -15.20
C TRP A 158 7.92 -24.58 -14.96
N VAL A 159 7.83 -23.79 -13.88
CA VAL A 159 8.76 -22.68 -13.61
C VAL A 159 10.02 -23.15 -12.89
N TYR A 160 9.88 -24.09 -11.95
CA TYR A 160 10.95 -24.54 -11.05
C TYR A 160 11.28 -26.03 -11.14
N GLY A 161 10.38 -26.84 -11.71
CA GLY A 161 10.61 -28.26 -11.93
C GLY A 161 11.40 -28.54 -13.20
N THR A 162 11.70 -29.81 -13.45
CA THR A 162 12.34 -30.29 -14.69
C THR A 162 11.32 -30.55 -15.80
N ALA A 163 10.04 -30.29 -15.55
CA ALA A 163 8.98 -30.55 -16.51
C ALA A 163 9.00 -29.48 -17.61
N CYS A 164 9.23 -29.90 -18.86
CA CYS A 164 9.02 -28.99 -19.99
C CYS A 164 7.55 -28.56 -20.00
N PRO A 165 7.25 -27.25 -20.13
CA PRO A 165 5.89 -26.82 -20.41
C PRO A 165 5.43 -27.55 -21.68
N PRO A 166 4.15 -27.97 -21.78
CA PRO A 166 3.65 -28.58 -23.00
C PRO A 166 3.95 -27.62 -24.15
N ARG A 167 4.81 -28.06 -25.08
CA ARG A 167 5.12 -27.32 -26.31
C ARG A 167 3.79 -26.92 -26.90
N THR A 168 3.55 -25.61 -26.93
CA THR A 168 2.43 -24.92 -27.57
C THR A 168 1.26 -25.87 -27.73
N LEU A 169 0.36 -25.96 -26.74
CA LEU A 169 -0.98 -26.48 -27.01
C LEU A 169 -1.35 -25.86 -28.36
N ALA A 170 -1.58 -26.69 -29.36
CA ALA A 170 -2.14 -26.22 -30.61
C ALA A 170 -3.49 -25.65 -30.18
N ILE A 171 -3.49 -24.36 -29.84
CA ILE A 171 -4.70 -23.59 -29.66
C ILE A 171 -5.22 -23.60 -31.08
N GLU A 172 -6.03 -24.60 -31.40
CA GLU A 172 -6.88 -24.57 -32.57
C GLU A 172 -7.48 -23.18 -32.56
N ASP A 173 -7.25 -22.42 -33.63
CA ASP A 173 -7.73 -21.04 -33.74
C ASP A 173 -9.21 -21.09 -33.35
N ALA A 174 -9.52 -20.58 -32.15
CA ALA A 174 -10.86 -20.65 -31.60
C ALA A 174 -11.82 -20.11 -32.68
N ASP A 175 -12.88 -20.87 -32.98
CA ASP A 175 -13.79 -20.57 -34.07
C ASP A 175 -14.14 -19.06 -34.04
N PRO A 176 -13.80 -18.28 -35.09
CA PRO A 176 -13.84 -16.81 -35.04
C PRO A 176 -15.25 -16.23 -34.81
N THR A 177 -16.28 -17.07 -34.86
CA THR A 177 -17.70 -16.75 -34.72
C THR A 177 -18.16 -16.53 -33.28
N ASP A 178 -17.50 -17.11 -32.27
CA ASP A 178 -17.91 -16.98 -30.85
C ASP A 178 -17.02 -16.00 -30.04
N SER A 179 -16.10 -15.34 -30.74
CA SER A 179 -15.12 -14.45 -30.13
C SER A 179 -15.69 -13.04 -29.95
N PRO A 180 -15.54 -12.41 -28.76
CA PRO A 180 -15.95 -11.02 -28.60
C PRO A 180 -15.15 -10.10 -29.54
N SER A 181 -15.82 -9.60 -30.58
CA SER A 181 -15.21 -8.84 -31.67
C SER A 181 -15.20 -7.33 -31.44
N SER A 182 -16.02 -6.86 -30.50
CA SER A 182 -16.19 -5.45 -30.20
C SER A 182 -16.76 -5.26 -28.80
N VAL A 183 -16.48 -4.13 -28.18
CA VAL A 183 -17.07 -3.72 -26.91
C VAL A 183 -17.60 -2.29 -27.01
N ARG A 184 -18.72 -1.98 -26.35
CA ARG A 184 -19.20 -0.61 -26.26
C ARG A 184 -18.35 0.16 -25.26
N PHE A 185 -17.78 1.26 -25.73
CA PHE A 185 -16.92 2.15 -24.98
C PHE A 185 -17.34 3.59 -25.23
N ARG A 186 -17.82 4.29 -24.21
CA ARG A 186 -18.23 5.71 -24.29
C ARG A 186 -19.36 5.94 -25.31
N GLY A 187 -20.31 5.02 -25.40
CA GLY A 187 -21.36 5.05 -26.41
C GLY A 187 -20.89 4.75 -27.84
N SER A 188 -19.59 4.47 -28.05
CA SER A 188 -19.01 4.09 -29.35
C SER A 188 -18.61 2.62 -29.34
N ARG A 189 -18.68 1.95 -30.49
CA ARG A 189 -18.28 0.54 -30.60
C ARG A 189 -16.79 0.45 -30.91
N LEU A 190 -15.99 -0.04 -29.95
CA LEU A 190 -14.57 -0.25 -30.12
C LEU A 190 -14.33 -1.66 -30.66
N HIS A 191 -13.76 -1.74 -31.86
CA HIS A 191 -13.41 -3.01 -32.49
C HIS A 191 -11.99 -3.43 -32.08
N LEU A 192 -11.86 -4.67 -31.59
CA LEU A 192 -10.56 -5.22 -31.27
C LEU A 192 -9.81 -5.56 -32.56
N ARG A 193 -8.53 -5.19 -32.61
CA ARG A 193 -7.62 -5.64 -33.66
C ARG A 193 -7.41 -7.15 -33.57
N ASN A 194 -6.94 -7.76 -34.66
CA ASN A 194 -6.76 -9.22 -34.72
C ASN A 194 -5.80 -9.75 -33.66
N ASP A 195 -4.72 -9.01 -33.36
CA ASP A 195 -3.76 -9.33 -32.30
C ASP A 195 -4.41 -9.27 -30.91
N GLN A 196 -5.20 -8.23 -30.62
CA GLN A 196 -5.93 -8.06 -29.37
C GLN A 196 -7.01 -9.15 -29.19
N ARG A 197 -7.74 -9.48 -30.26
CA ARG A 197 -8.75 -10.55 -30.26
C ARG A 197 -8.11 -11.90 -29.97
N ARG A 198 -6.99 -12.20 -30.62
CA ARG A 198 -6.22 -13.42 -30.35
C ARG A 198 -5.76 -13.47 -28.89
N ALA A 199 -5.27 -12.37 -28.34
CA ALA A 199 -4.85 -12.29 -26.95
C ALA A 199 -6.01 -12.57 -25.97
N VAL A 200 -7.21 -12.01 -26.23
CA VAL A 200 -8.41 -12.27 -25.43
C VAL A 200 -8.84 -13.73 -25.53
N ASN A 201 -8.88 -14.30 -26.74
CA ASN A 201 -9.25 -15.70 -26.94
C ASN A 201 -8.31 -16.66 -26.22
N MET A 202 -6.99 -16.42 -26.29
CA MET A 202 -6.02 -17.20 -25.53
C MET A 202 -6.23 -17.05 -24.02
N GLY A 203 -6.58 -15.86 -23.55
CA GLY A 203 -6.89 -15.61 -22.14
C GLY A 203 -8.15 -16.35 -21.65
N LEU A 204 -9.11 -16.60 -22.54
CA LEU A 204 -10.34 -17.34 -22.25
C LEU A 204 -10.22 -18.86 -22.44
N ALA A 205 -9.10 -19.35 -22.99
CA ALA A 205 -8.88 -20.75 -23.31
C ALA A 205 -8.61 -21.65 -22.08
N GLY A 206 -8.68 -21.10 -20.86
CA GLY A 206 -8.44 -21.86 -19.62
C GLY A 206 -6.98 -22.24 -19.38
N LEU A 207 -6.04 -21.56 -20.05
CA LEU A 207 -4.61 -21.76 -19.83
C LEU A 207 -4.22 -21.31 -18.42
N PRO A 208 -3.43 -22.10 -17.67
CA PRO A 208 -3.04 -21.75 -16.31
C PRO A 208 -2.05 -20.57 -16.25
N LEU A 209 -1.29 -20.34 -17.34
CA LEU A 209 -0.38 -19.20 -17.47
C LEU A 209 -0.35 -18.71 -18.93
N LEU A 210 -0.52 -17.41 -19.11
CA LEU A 210 -0.44 -16.76 -20.42
C LEU A 210 0.40 -15.49 -20.32
N ALA A 211 1.43 -15.39 -21.17
CA ALA A 211 2.24 -14.19 -21.33
C ALA A 211 1.83 -13.45 -22.61
N ILE A 212 1.40 -12.20 -22.48
CA ILE A 212 1.04 -11.33 -23.60
C ILE A 212 2.07 -10.20 -23.69
N GLN A 213 2.94 -10.26 -24.70
CA GLN A 213 3.87 -9.19 -24.98
C GLN A 213 3.21 -8.12 -25.85
N ALA A 214 3.38 -6.85 -25.49
CA ALA A 214 2.69 -5.77 -26.18
C ALA A 214 3.50 -4.46 -26.17
N ALA A 215 3.66 -3.86 -27.35
CA ALA A 215 4.41 -2.61 -27.55
C ALA A 215 3.68 -1.39 -26.95
N TYR A 216 4.41 -0.30 -26.68
CA TYR A 216 3.82 0.95 -26.21
C TYR A 216 2.72 1.44 -27.18
N GLY A 217 1.60 1.94 -26.65
CA GLY A 217 0.45 2.37 -27.47
C GLY A 217 -0.40 1.26 -28.09
N SER A 218 -0.11 -0.02 -27.86
CA SER A 218 -0.89 -1.13 -28.47
C SER A 218 -2.26 -1.39 -27.82
N GLY A 219 -2.65 -0.63 -26.81
CA GLY A 219 -3.93 -0.80 -26.10
C GLY A 219 -3.92 -1.85 -24.99
N LYS A 220 -2.75 -2.20 -24.44
CA LYS A 220 -2.56 -3.15 -23.32
C LYS A 220 -3.61 -3.04 -22.22
N THR A 221 -3.82 -1.83 -21.72
CA THR A 221 -4.76 -1.56 -20.63
C THR A 221 -6.19 -1.88 -21.03
N VAL A 222 -6.60 -1.52 -22.26
CA VAL A 222 -7.95 -1.80 -22.78
C VAL A 222 -8.15 -3.31 -22.97
N THR A 223 -7.18 -4.00 -23.57
CA THR A 223 -7.26 -5.46 -23.77
C THR A 223 -7.27 -6.21 -22.44
N GLY A 224 -6.42 -5.82 -21.50
CA GLY A 224 -6.39 -6.42 -20.16
C GLY A 224 -7.67 -6.16 -19.37
N ALA A 225 -8.22 -4.94 -19.44
CA ALA A 225 -9.49 -4.58 -18.81
C ALA A 225 -10.66 -5.39 -19.38
N PHE A 226 -10.70 -5.55 -20.70
CA PHE A 226 -11.73 -6.32 -21.36
C PHE A 226 -11.64 -7.81 -21.02
N LEU A 227 -10.43 -8.38 -21.01
CA LEU A 227 -10.22 -9.76 -20.58
C LEU A 227 -10.63 -9.97 -19.11
N ALA A 228 -10.26 -9.04 -18.22
CA ALA A 228 -10.65 -9.10 -16.81
C ALA A 228 -12.18 -9.05 -16.62
N ALA A 229 -12.87 -8.19 -17.38
CA ALA A 229 -14.33 -8.11 -17.34
C ALA A 229 -15.00 -9.41 -17.83
N LEU A 230 -14.51 -9.98 -18.94
CA LEU A 230 -15.01 -11.26 -19.47
C LEU A 230 -14.79 -12.43 -18.50
N LEU A 231 -13.66 -12.45 -17.78
CA LEU A 231 -13.39 -13.46 -16.75
C LEU A 231 -14.29 -13.26 -15.53
N ALA A 232 -14.56 -12.01 -15.14
CA ALA A 232 -15.44 -11.71 -14.02
C ALA A 232 -16.89 -12.14 -14.27
N GLU A 233 -17.41 -11.97 -15.50
CA GLU A 233 -18.75 -12.45 -15.90
C GLU A 233 -18.95 -13.96 -15.71
N ARG A 234 -17.88 -14.74 -15.91
CA ARG A 234 -17.91 -16.21 -15.82
C ARG A 234 -17.89 -16.74 -14.37
N GLN A 235 -18.19 -15.89 -13.38
CA GLN A 235 -18.16 -16.16 -11.93
C GLN A 235 -16.77 -16.20 -11.26
N SER A 236 -15.74 -15.65 -11.90
CA SER A 236 -14.41 -15.58 -11.29
C SER A 236 -14.21 -14.30 -10.49
N PHE A 237 -13.65 -14.42 -9.28
CA PHE A 237 -13.02 -13.28 -8.61
C PHE A 237 -11.70 -12.97 -9.33
N VAL A 238 -11.61 -11.79 -9.94
CA VAL A 238 -10.44 -11.39 -10.75
C VAL A 238 -9.61 -10.37 -9.98
N ILE A 239 -8.33 -10.68 -9.77
CA ILE A 239 -7.35 -9.74 -9.22
C ILE A 239 -6.54 -9.17 -10.36
N VAL A 240 -6.57 -7.85 -10.51
CA VAL A 240 -5.72 -7.11 -11.45
C VAL A 240 -4.63 -6.41 -10.65
N THR A 241 -3.38 -6.63 -11.03
CA THR A 241 -2.20 -5.97 -10.43
C THR A 241 -1.36 -5.30 -11.49
N ALA A 242 -0.63 -4.26 -11.12
CA ALA A 242 0.33 -3.58 -11.98
C ALA A 242 1.51 -3.08 -11.15
N THR A 243 2.63 -2.82 -11.82
CA THR A 243 3.87 -2.34 -11.18
C THR A 243 3.78 -0.92 -10.64
N THR A 244 2.80 -0.12 -11.07
CA THR A 244 2.62 1.26 -10.60
C THR A 244 1.17 1.54 -10.21
N ASN A 245 0.99 2.37 -9.18
CA ASN A 245 -0.35 2.79 -8.77
C ASN A 245 -1.10 3.56 -9.86
N VAL A 246 -0.38 4.27 -10.73
CA VAL A 246 -0.95 4.98 -11.90
C VAL A 246 -1.51 3.98 -12.90
N ALA A 247 -0.79 2.89 -13.20
CA ALA A 247 -1.31 1.84 -14.06
C ALA A 247 -2.55 1.19 -13.45
N CYS A 248 -2.55 0.85 -12.15
CA CYS A 248 -3.76 0.36 -11.47
C CYS A 248 -4.92 1.37 -11.52
N ALA A 249 -4.64 2.67 -11.37
CA ALA A 249 -5.64 3.71 -11.49
C ALA A 249 -6.24 3.78 -12.89
N GLN A 250 -5.43 3.60 -13.95
CA GLN A 250 -5.96 3.55 -15.32
C GLN A 250 -6.97 2.41 -15.49
N PHE A 251 -6.80 1.30 -14.77
CA PHE A 251 -7.76 0.22 -14.82
C PHE A 251 -9.14 0.60 -14.26
N THR A 252 -9.16 1.46 -13.24
CA THR A 252 -10.36 1.84 -12.50
C THR A 252 -10.83 3.27 -12.74
N ASP A 253 -10.08 4.04 -13.52
CA ASP A 253 -10.41 5.42 -13.83
C ASP A 253 -11.64 5.44 -14.74
N PRO A 254 -12.73 6.14 -14.32
CA PRO A 254 -13.94 6.27 -15.10
C PRO A 254 -13.72 7.04 -16.41
N ARG A 255 -12.51 7.52 -16.72
CA ARG A 255 -12.09 8.02 -18.04
C ARG A 255 -11.37 6.97 -18.88
N THR A 256 -10.71 5.95 -18.35
CA THR A 256 -9.76 5.14 -19.15
C THR A 256 -9.93 3.61 -19.13
N SER A 257 -10.59 2.97 -18.16
CA SER A 257 -10.86 1.51 -18.26
C SER A 257 -11.92 0.94 -17.28
N ILE A 258 -12.29 -0.34 -17.49
CA ILE A 258 -13.33 -1.24 -16.89
C ILE A 258 -14.70 -0.57 -16.66
N LEU A 259 -14.76 0.51 -15.89
CA LEU A 259 -15.97 1.31 -15.65
C LEU A 259 -16.50 2.06 -16.89
N ARG A 260 -15.75 2.08 -17.99
CA ARG A 260 -16.18 2.63 -19.30
C ARG A 260 -16.58 1.59 -20.34
N LEU A 261 -16.41 0.30 -20.05
CA LEU A 261 -17.01 -0.69 -20.91
C LEU A 261 -18.49 -0.68 -20.52
N ASP A 262 -19.30 0.03 -21.33
CA ASP A 262 -20.69 0.30 -20.99
C ASP A 262 -21.45 -1.03 -20.73
N ASP A 263 -21.04 -2.07 -21.46
CA ASP A 263 -21.55 -3.44 -21.39
C ASP A 263 -21.20 -4.18 -20.08
N TYR A 264 -20.25 -3.67 -19.27
CA TYR A 264 -19.80 -4.27 -18.00
C TYR A 264 -19.88 -3.30 -16.82
N SER A 265 -20.71 -2.27 -16.94
CA SER A 265 -20.90 -1.25 -15.90
C SER A 265 -21.51 -1.79 -14.61
N HIS A 266 -22.10 -3.00 -14.63
CA HIS A 266 -22.65 -3.70 -13.46
C HIS A 266 -21.61 -4.46 -12.64
N LEU A 267 -20.38 -4.63 -13.12
CA LEU A 267 -19.34 -5.34 -12.37
C LEU A 267 -18.93 -4.56 -11.10
N ALA A 268 -18.88 -5.26 -9.98
CA ALA A 268 -18.39 -4.72 -8.72
C ALA A 268 -16.86 -4.62 -8.76
N VAL A 269 -16.34 -3.39 -8.85
CA VAL A 269 -14.90 -3.11 -8.87
C VAL A 269 -14.48 -2.50 -7.54
N LEU A 270 -13.35 -2.98 -7.01
CA LEU A 270 -12.73 -2.46 -5.80
C LEU A 270 -11.23 -2.29 -6.02
N ARG A 271 -10.69 -1.13 -5.65
CA ARG A 271 -9.25 -0.85 -5.72
C ARG A 271 -8.67 -0.60 -4.34
N PHE A 272 -7.65 -1.37 -3.97
CA PHE A 272 -6.85 -1.08 -2.79
C PHE A 272 -5.75 -0.06 -3.12
N VAL A 273 -5.59 0.95 -2.27
CA VAL A 273 -4.50 1.93 -2.35
C VAL A 273 -3.96 2.13 -0.94
N ALA A 274 -2.66 1.95 -0.76
CA ALA A 274 -2.01 2.17 0.53
C ALA A 274 -1.99 3.65 0.91
N ASP A 275 -2.07 3.95 2.21
CA ASP A 275 -2.09 5.33 2.72
C ASP A 275 -0.80 6.10 2.43
N SER A 276 0.34 5.42 2.42
CA SER A 276 1.60 6.03 1.99
C SER A 276 1.55 6.48 0.53
N ALA A 277 0.96 5.66 -0.36
CA ALA A 277 0.83 5.99 -1.77
C ALA A 277 -0.14 7.17 -1.98
N LEU A 278 -1.21 7.25 -1.20
CA LEU A 278 -2.14 8.39 -1.21
C LEU A 278 -1.42 9.69 -0.82
N ALA A 279 -0.59 9.64 0.23
CA ALA A 279 0.20 10.79 0.66
C ALA A 279 1.28 11.21 -0.36
N ASP A 280 1.64 10.37 -1.32
CA ASP A 280 2.51 10.70 -2.47
C ASP A 280 1.74 11.27 -3.68
N GLY A 281 0.45 11.52 -3.54
CA GLY A 281 -0.36 12.12 -4.60
C GLY A 281 -0.75 11.15 -5.70
N VAL A 282 -0.80 9.85 -5.41
CA VAL A 282 -1.31 8.85 -6.35
C VAL A 282 -2.75 9.17 -6.76
N PRO A 283 -3.13 8.95 -8.05
CA PRO A 283 -4.50 9.17 -8.49
C PRO A 283 -5.53 8.35 -7.70
N THR A 284 -6.56 9.03 -7.21
CA THR A 284 -7.70 8.42 -6.54
C THR A 284 -8.86 8.19 -7.51
N THR A 285 -9.64 7.14 -7.26
CA THR A 285 -10.83 6.80 -8.04
C THR A 285 -12.02 6.50 -7.12
N LYS A 286 -13.24 6.58 -7.65
CA LYS A 286 -14.47 6.35 -6.86
C LYS A 286 -14.58 4.93 -6.30
N VAL A 287 -13.87 3.97 -6.89
CA VAL A 287 -13.85 2.56 -6.47
C VAL A 287 -12.69 2.24 -5.53
N ASP A 288 -11.93 3.25 -5.10
CA ASP A 288 -10.89 3.04 -4.10
C ASP A 288 -11.57 2.64 -2.78
N LEU A 289 -11.05 1.60 -2.12
CA LEU A 289 -11.63 1.00 -0.92
C LEU A 289 -11.92 2.04 0.17
N HIS A 290 -10.98 2.95 0.41
CA HIS A 290 -11.16 4.00 1.42
C HIS A 290 -12.31 4.97 1.08
N THR A 291 -12.61 5.17 -0.20
CA THR A 291 -13.72 6.02 -0.67
C THR A 291 -15.04 5.26 -0.56
N VAL A 292 -15.07 4.01 -1.02
CA VAL A 292 -16.26 3.13 -0.93
C VAL A 292 -16.70 2.97 0.53
N LEU A 293 -15.77 2.66 1.44
CA LEU A 293 -16.06 2.49 2.86
C LEU A 293 -16.61 3.76 3.52
N LYS A 294 -16.24 4.95 3.04
CA LYS A 294 -16.79 6.22 3.54
C LYS A 294 -18.25 6.43 3.13
N THR A 295 -18.63 5.94 1.95
CA THR A 295 -19.99 6.10 1.40
C THR A 295 -20.96 4.98 1.79
N LEU A 296 -20.46 3.90 2.41
CA LEU A 296 -21.28 2.73 2.74
C LEU A 296 -22.48 3.07 3.61
N THR A 297 -22.30 3.89 4.65
CA THR A 297 -23.39 4.31 5.53
C THR A 297 -24.42 5.15 4.77
N ASP A 298 -23.99 6.06 3.90
CA ASP A 298 -24.90 6.93 3.15
C ASP A 298 -25.76 6.13 2.17
N LEU A 299 -25.20 5.08 1.56
CA LEU A 299 -25.85 4.29 0.52
C LEU A 299 -26.69 3.11 1.04
N TYR A 300 -26.34 2.56 2.21
CA TYR A 300 -26.92 1.30 2.69
C TYR A 300 -27.32 1.32 4.17
N SER A 301 -27.50 2.51 4.77
CA SER A 301 -27.88 2.61 6.19
C SER A 301 -29.16 1.84 6.55
N ASP A 302 -30.11 1.76 5.62
CA ASP A 302 -31.38 1.06 5.73
C ASP A 302 -31.23 -0.47 5.80
N ARG A 303 -30.14 -0.99 5.22
CA ARG A 303 -29.82 -2.42 5.16
C ARG A 303 -28.83 -2.86 6.24
N MET A 304 -28.31 -1.93 7.02
CA MET A 304 -27.29 -2.20 8.05
C MET A 304 -27.91 -2.35 9.43
N GLN A 305 -27.37 -3.30 10.19
CA GLN A 305 -27.63 -3.39 11.62
C GLN A 305 -27.00 -2.19 12.35
N GLU A 306 -27.52 -1.85 13.53
CA GLU A 306 -27.03 -0.74 14.34
C GLU A 306 -25.53 -0.82 14.62
N ARG A 307 -25.03 -2.01 15.00
CA ARG A 307 -23.60 -2.27 15.21
C ARG A 307 -22.73 -2.06 13.96
N GLU A 308 -23.27 -2.34 12.77
CA GLU A 308 -22.56 -2.13 11.51
C GLU A 308 -22.49 -0.63 11.17
N ARG A 309 -23.58 0.10 11.43
CA ARG A 309 -23.62 1.57 11.29
C ARG A 309 -22.61 2.23 12.22
N GLU A 310 -22.54 1.82 13.48
CA GLU A 310 -21.56 2.31 14.45
C GLU A 310 -20.11 2.07 13.97
N ARG A 311 -19.82 0.86 13.48
CA ARG A 311 -18.49 0.51 12.94
C ARG A 311 -18.11 1.37 11.74
N CYS A 312 -19.04 1.58 10.81
CA CYS A 312 -18.81 2.44 9.65
C CYS A 312 -18.62 3.90 10.06
N GLN A 313 -19.43 4.43 10.98
CA GLN A 313 -19.27 5.80 11.49
C GLN A 313 -17.91 5.98 12.17
N HIS A 314 -17.50 5.01 12.99
CA HIS A 314 -16.19 5.02 13.63
C HIS A 314 -15.05 4.97 12.60
N TYR A 315 -15.17 4.13 11.58
CA TYR A 315 -14.23 4.13 10.44
C TYR A 315 -14.19 5.49 9.73
N ILE A 316 -15.34 6.10 9.41
CA ILE A 316 -15.43 7.40 8.73
C ILE A 316 -14.72 8.49 9.54
N LYS A 317 -15.01 8.58 10.84
CA LYS A 317 -14.38 9.55 11.75
C LYS A 317 -12.86 9.38 11.77
N ARG A 318 -12.38 8.15 12.01
CA ARG A 318 -10.94 7.85 12.03
C ARG A 318 -10.26 8.08 10.69
N ARG A 319 -10.96 7.76 9.59
CA ARG A 319 -10.43 7.98 8.25
C ARG A 319 -10.27 9.46 7.95
N ARG A 320 -11.22 10.31 8.34
CA ARG A 320 -11.13 11.77 8.18
C ARG A 320 -9.96 12.34 8.96
N LEU A 321 -9.77 11.91 10.21
CA LEU A 321 -8.62 12.33 11.02
C LEU A 321 -7.30 11.91 10.35
N LEU A 322 -7.21 10.67 9.87
CA LEU A 322 -6.03 10.18 9.16
C LEU A 322 -5.78 10.95 7.86
N GLU A 323 -6.81 11.31 7.09
CA GLU A 323 -6.67 12.15 5.90
C GLU A 323 -6.18 13.56 6.24
N ILE A 324 -6.69 14.17 7.31
CA ILE A 324 -6.18 15.47 7.82
C ILE A 324 -4.69 15.36 8.17
N LEU A 325 -4.30 14.30 8.90
CA LEU A 325 -2.90 14.04 9.25
C LEU A 325 -2.01 13.85 8.01
N LEU A 326 -2.49 13.15 6.99
CA LEU A 326 -1.72 12.87 5.78
C LEU A 326 -1.59 14.08 4.84
N PHE A 327 -2.62 14.92 4.74
CA PHE A 327 -2.70 15.98 3.71
C PHE A 327 -2.59 17.41 4.26
N HIS A 328 -2.81 17.63 5.57
CA HIS A 328 -2.87 18.95 6.19
C HIS A 328 -2.05 19.00 7.48
N HIS A 329 -0.73 18.80 7.36
CA HIS A 329 0.19 18.71 8.51
C HIS A 329 0.17 19.95 9.42
N ASP A 330 -0.16 21.12 8.87
CA ASP A 330 -0.22 22.39 9.62
C ASP A 330 -1.54 22.58 10.36
N ALA A 331 -2.64 21.98 9.88
CA ALA A 331 -3.95 22.05 10.53
C ALA A 331 -4.00 21.28 11.86
N CYS A 332 -3.03 20.38 12.10
CA CYS A 332 -2.99 19.55 13.30
C CYS A 332 -2.27 20.20 14.49
N LEU A 333 -1.74 21.42 14.33
CA LEU A 333 -1.09 22.18 15.40
C LEU A 333 -2.06 22.68 16.48
N HIS A 334 -3.36 22.76 16.18
CA HIS A 334 -4.41 23.33 17.05
C HIS A 334 -5.66 22.45 17.18
N LEU A 335 -5.51 21.12 17.12
CA LEU A 335 -6.64 20.21 17.36
C LEU A 335 -7.12 20.31 18.82
N SER A 336 -8.43 20.28 19.05
CA SER A 336 -9.03 20.28 20.39
C SER A 336 -8.73 18.97 21.12
N ASP A 337 -8.80 18.93 22.45
CA ASP A 337 -8.53 17.70 23.20
C ASP A 337 -9.53 16.57 22.85
N GLU A 338 -10.78 16.89 22.53
CA GLU A 338 -11.77 15.92 22.02
C GLU A 338 -11.37 15.32 20.66
N ASP A 339 -10.75 16.12 19.78
CA ASP A 339 -10.25 15.65 18.49
C ASP A 339 -8.96 14.81 18.63
N ARG A 340 -8.22 14.98 19.73
CA ARG A 340 -7.02 14.19 20.07
C ARG A 340 -7.36 12.84 20.70
N GLU A 341 -8.55 12.70 21.31
CA GLU A 341 -8.98 11.55 22.12
C GLU A 341 -9.80 10.47 21.36
N MET A 342 -10.15 10.67 20.08
CA MET A 342 -10.89 9.70 19.21
C MET A 342 -9.99 8.70 18.46
#